data_AF-A0A9D8NGN5-F1
#
_entry.id   AF-A0A9D8NGN5-F1
#
_cell.length_a   1.000
_cell.length_b   1.000
_cell.length_c   1.000
_cell.angle_alpha   90.00
_cell.angle_beta   90.00
_cell.angle_gamma   90.00
#
_symmetry.space_group_name_H-M   'P 1'
#
loop_
_entity.id
_entity.type
_entity.pdbx_description
1 polymer ?
#
loop_
_entity_poly.entity_id
_entity_poly.type
_entity_poly.pdbx_seq_one_letter_code
_entity_poly.pdbx_strand_id
1 'polypeptide(L)' 'MTEIKLKKGEPVDKALRRLKKRLDREGTLKEVRNHRRFEKPSEKRRRKMKVAKFTAMLKARYADL' A
#
# COMPACT_ATOMS: atom_id res chain seq x y z
N MET A 1 -6.80 12.07 2.83
CA MET A 1 -6.42 12.15 4.27
C MET A 1 -7.15 11.06 4.99
N THR A 2 -6.40 10.13 5.58
CA THR A 2 -6.95 8.97 6.29
C THR A 2 -7.24 9.30 7.74
N GLU A 3 -8.51 9.25 8.10
CA GLU A 3 -8.98 9.47 9.47
C GLU A 3 -9.54 8.17 10.06
N ILE A 4 -9.49 8.02 11.38
CA ILE A 4 -10.14 6.93 12.11
C ILE A 4 -10.96 7.49 13.25
N LYS A 5 -12.25 7.11 13.29
CA LYS A 5 -13.14 7.39 14.41
C LYS A 5 -12.94 6.33 15.48
N LEU A 6 -12.51 6.75 16.68
CA LEU A 6 -12.43 5.88 17.85
C LEU A 6 -13.83 5.65 18.43
N LYS A 7 -14.11 4.42 18.87
CA LYS A 7 -15.32 4.10 19.64
C LYS A 7 -15.02 4.25 21.14
N LYS A 8 -16.03 4.65 21.95
CA LYS A 8 -15.89 4.69 23.41
C LYS A 8 -15.53 3.29 23.94
N GLY A 9 -14.46 3.19 24.71
CA GLY A 9 -13.93 1.92 25.25
C GLY A 9 -12.95 1.17 24.34
N GLU A 10 -12.55 1.72 23.20
CA GLU A 10 -11.53 1.09 22.35
C GLU A 10 -10.10 1.39 22.86
N PRO A 11 -9.23 0.37 23.02
CA PRO A 11 -7.82 0.59 23.32
C PRO A 11 -7.13 1.38 22.21
N VAL A 12 -6.34 2.39 22.61
CA VAL A 12 -5.64 3.31 21.69
C VAL A 12 -4.76 2.54 20.69
N ASP A 13 -4.09 1.48 21.12
CA ASP A 13 -3.23 0.65 20.27
C ASP A 13 -3.98 0.01 19.09
N LYS A 14 -5.24 -0.39 19.31
CA LYS A 14 -6.09 -0.97 18.27
C LYS A 14 -6.47 0.06 17.23
N ALA A 15 -6.74 1.30 17.66
CA ALA A 15 -6.99 2.41 16.75
C ALA A 15 -5.74 2.75 15.92
N LEU A 16 -4.56 2.81 16.55
CA LEU A 16 -3.29 3.04 15.86
C LEU A 16 -2.96 1.97 14.82
N ARG A 17 -3.19 0.69 15.15
CA ARG A 17 -2.98 -0.41 14.19
C ARG A 17 -3.90 -0.30 12.97
N ARG A 18 -5.16 0.09 13.16
CA ARG A 18 -6.08 0.33 12.04
C ARG A 18 -5.64 1.53 11.21
N LEU A 19 -5.12 2.59 11.85
CA LEU A 19 -4.66 3.80 11.16
C LEU A 19 -3.48 3.46 10.26
N LYS A 20 -2.51 2.73 10.80
CA LYS A 20 -1.38 2.19 10.04
C LYS A 20 -1.85 1.36 8.84
N LYS A 21 -2.76 0.41 9.04
CA LYS A 21 -3.32 -0.40 7.93
C LYS A 21 -4.04 0.44 6.87
N ARG A 22 -4.77 1.51 7.27
CA ARG A 22 -5.42 2.43 6.34
C ARG A 22 -4.40 3.24 5.54
N LEU A 23 -3.37 3.77 6.19
CA LEU A 23 -2.27 4.50 5.55
C LEU A 23 -1.48 3.60 4.57
N ASP A 24 -1.20 2.36 4.97
CA ASP A 24 -0.52 1.38 4.11
C ASP A 24 -1.36 1.02 2.87
N ARG A 25 -2.69 0.95 3.03
CA ARG A 25 -3.63 0.69 1.92
C ARG A 25 -3.78 1.89 0.99
N GLU A 26 -3.86 3.10 1.53
CA GLU A 26 -3.90 4.35 0.75
C GLU A 26 -2.58 4.52 -0.03
N GLY A 27 -1.47 3.99 0.49
CA GLY A 27 -0.19 4.00 -0.22
C GLY A 27 0.48 5.38 -0.24
N THR A 28 0.01 6.32 0.57
CA THR A 28 0.50 7.71 0.64
C THR A 28 2.01 7.79 0.84
N LEU A 29 2.58 6.95 1.73
CA LEU A 29 4.03 6.89 1.93
C LEU A 29 4.79 6.39 0.70
N LYS A 30 4.19 5.45 -0.06
CA LYS A 30 4.77 4.93 -1.30
C LYS A 30 4.74 5.99 -2.39
N GLU A 31 3.67 6.78 -2.48
CA GLU A 31 3.56 7.90 -3.41
C GLU A 31 4.61 8.96 -3.10
N VAL A 32 4.68 9.44 -1.86
CA VAL A 32 5.71 10.40 -1.44
C VAL A 32 7.11 9.92 -1.81
N ARG A 33 7.45 8.65 -1.53
CA ARG A 33 8.76 8.08 -1.92
C ARG A 33 8.99 8.06 -3.43
N ASN A 34 7.97 7.81 -4.24
CA ASN A 34 8.08 7.81 -5.69
C ASN A 34 8.24 9.23 -6.25
N HIS A 35 7.60 10.21 -5.62
CA HIS A 35 7.63 11.61 -6.02
C HIS A 35 8.86 12.38 -5.52
N ARG A 36 9.65 11.82 -4.60
CA ARG A 36 10.90 12.43 -4.09
C ARG A 36 11.92 12.76 -5.18
N ARG A 37 11.90 12.06 -6.31
CA ARG A 37 12.80 12.30 -7.44
C ARG A 37 12.07 12.12 -8.75
N PHE A 38 12.58 12.76 -9.81
CA PHE A 38 12.05 12.54 -11.14
C PHE A 38 12.28 11.09 -11.60
N GLU A 39 11.21 10.42 -12.01
CA GLU A 39 11.24 9.08 -12.62
C GLU A 39 10.84 9.22 -14.10
N LYS A 40 11.72 8.79 -15.00
CA LYS A 40 11.43 8.81 -16.45
C LYS A 40 10.16 7.98 -16.76
N PRO A 41 9.36 8.34 -17.78
CA PRO A 41 8.16 7.59 -18.13
C PRO A 41 8.41 6.10 -18.46
N SER A 42 9.56 5.78 -19.05
CA SER A 42 10.00 4.40 -19.32
C SER A 42 10.22 3.61 -18.01
N GLU A 43 10.89 4.22 -17.03
CA GLU A 43 11.16 3.64 -15.72
C GLU A 43 9.87 3.39 -14.94
N LYS A 44 8.94 4.35 -14.98
CA LYS A 44 7.61 4.21 -14.37
C LYS A 44 6.83 3.03 -14.97
N ARG A 45 6.86 2.86 -16.30
CA ARG A 45 6.25 1.72 -17.00
C ARG A 45 6.90 0.40 -16.58
N ARG A 46 8.24 0.35 -16.56
CA ARG A 46 9.02 -0.83 -16.15
C ARG A 46 8.69 -1.26 -14.73
N ARG A 47 8.63 -0.33 -13.78
CA ARG A 47 8.26 -0.58 -12.38
C ARG A 47 6.85 -1.14 -12.26
N LYS A 48 5.87 -0.55 -12.95
CA LYS A 48 4.48 -1.05 -12.98
C LYS A 48 4.40 -2.49 -13.50
N MET A 49 5.06 -2.80 -14.61
CA MET A 49 5.08 -4.15 -15.19
C MET A 49 5.72 -5.17 -14.23
N LYS A 50 6.84 -4.83 -13.58
CA LYS A 50 7.48 -5.71 -12.59
C LYS A 50 6.53 -6.05 -11.43
N VAL A 51 5.86 -5.03 -10.87
CA VAL A 51 4.89 -5.24 -9.79
C VAL A 51 3.73 -6.11 -10.28
N ALA A 52 3.17 -5.84 -11.46
CA ALA A 52 2.06 -6.62 -12.02
C ALA A 52 2.43 -8.10 -12.21
N LYS A 53 3.59 -8.38 -12.82
CA LYS A 53 4.11 -9.75 -13.00
C LYS A 53 4.28 -10.48 -11.67
N PHE A 54 4.86 -9.81 -10.68
CA PHE A 54 5.03 -10.38 -9.35
C PHE A 54 3.69 -10.69 -8.68
N THR A 55 2.72 -9.77 -8.76
CA THR A 55 1.38 -10.01 -8.20
C THR A 55 0.63 -11.13 -8.91
N ALA A 56 0.78 -11.26 -10.24
CA ALA A 56 0.19 -12.34 -11.01
C ALA A 56 0.81 -13.70 -10.65
N MET A 57 2.14 -13.75 -10.51
CA MET A 57 2.85 -14.95 -10.05
C MET A 57 2.36 -15.40 -8.67
N LEU A 58 2.23 -14.48 -7.71
CA LEU A 58 1.72 -14.82 -6.38
C LEU A 58 0.28 -15.33 -6.44
N LYS A 59 -0.59 -14.68 -7.21
CA LYS A 59 -1.98 -15.12 -7.39
C LYS A 59 -2.06 -16.53 -7.97
N ALA A 60 -1.28 -16.81 -9.01
CA ALA A 60 -1.22 -18.14 -9.62
C ALA A 60 -0.69 -19.20 -8.63
N ARG A 61 0.33 -18.85 -7.83
CA ARG A 61 0.90 -19.76 -6.82
C ARG A 61 -0.08 -20.16 -5.72
N TYR A 62 -0.97 -19.26 -5.32
CA TYR A 62 -1.96 -19.48 -4.27
C TYR A 62 -3.38 -19.72 -4.84
N ALA A 63 -3.51 -20.05 -6.12
CA ALA A 63 -4.82 -20.25 -6.75
C ALA A 63 -5.50 -21.54 -6.29
N ASP A 64 -4.70 -22.57 -6.00
CA ASP A 64 -5.17 -23.94 -5.71
C ASP A 64 -5.09 -24.29 -4.21
N LEU A 65 -4.95 -23.28 -3.33
CA LEU A 65 -4.79 -23.40 -1.88
C LEU A 65 -5.96 -22.72 -1.17
#